data_AF-A0A6B2LW92-F1
#
_entry.id   AF-A0A6B2LW92-F1
#
_cell.length_a   1.000
_cell.length_b   1.000
_cell.length_c   1.000
_cell.angle_alpha   90.00
_cell.angle_beta   90.00
_cell.angle_gamma   90.00
#
_symmetry.space_group_name_H-M   'P 1'
#
loop_
_entity.id
_entity.type
_entity.pdbx_description
1 polymer ?
#
loop_
_entity_poly.entity_id
_entity_poly.type
_entity_poly.pdbx_seq_one_letter_code
_entity_poly.pdbx_strand_id
1 'polypeptide(L)' 'MRGRTPLHLASFKGNFEIVEYLIKNNARIDVKDKNNETPLDLANWKMCEKVVQLLQFYQ' A
#
# COMPACT_ATOMS: atom_id res chain seq x y z
N MET A 1 5.20 -11.64 13.43
CA MET A 1 4.20 -10.88 12.61
C MET A 1 4.51 -9.38 12.65
N ARG A 2 4.75 -8.75 11.48
CA ARG A 2 5.21 -7.35 11.32
C ARG A 2 4.10 -6.27 11.39
N GLY A 3 2.84 -6.62 11.67
CA GLY A 3 1.75 -5.63 11.72
C GLY A 3 1.27 -5.14 10.35
N ARG A 4 1.64 -5.84 9.27
CA ARG A 4 1.27 -5.48 7.90
C ARG A 4 -0.20 -5.82 7.60
N THR A 5 -0.91 -4.87 6.99
CA THR A 5 -2.26 -5.08 6.43
C THR A 5 -2.18 -5.76 5.05
N PRO A 6 -3.30 -6.27 4.50
CA PRO A 6 -3.34 -6.73 3.11
C PRO A 6 -2.83 -5.67 2.12
N LEU A 7 -3.11 -4.38 2.39
CA LEU A 7 -2.66 -3.28 1.56
C LEU A 7 -1.14 -3.12 1.57
N HIS A 8 -0.47 -3.24 2.72
CA HIS A 8 1.01 -3.26 2.79
C HIS A 8 1.61 -4.34 1.89
N LEU A 9 1.03 -5.54 1.91
CA LEU A 9 1.51 -6.66 1.13
C LEU A 9 1.28 -6.45 -0.37
N ALA A 10 0.09 -5.98 -0.75
CA ALA A 10 -0.24 -5.67 -2.15
C ALA A 10 0.65 -4.56 -2.70
N SER A 11 0.86 -3.48 -1.92
CA SER A 11 1.73 -2.36 -2.27
C SER A 11 3.19 -2.78 -2.43
N PHE A 12 3.71 -3.58 -1.49
CA PHE A 12 5.06 -4.15 -1.58
C PHE A 12 5.24 -5.11 -2.76
N LYS A 13 4.17 -5.74 -3.23
CA LYS A 13 4.22 -6.62 -4.41
C LYS A 13 4.04 -5.89 -5.72
N GLY A 14 3.58 -4.63 -5.70
CA GLY A 14 3.26 -3.88 -6.92
C GLY A 14 1.96 -4.31 -7.59
N ASN A 15 1.10 -5.06 -6.88
CA ASN A 15 -0.13 -5.62 -7.45
C ASN A 15 -1.23 -4.56 -7.52
N PHE A 16 -1.22 -3.76 -8.60
CA PHE A 16 -2.12 -2.63 -8.80
C PHE A 16 -3.60 -2.98 -8.60
N GLU A 17 -4.07 -4.07 -9.20
CA GLU A 17 -5.47 -4.49 -9.16
C GLU A 17 -5.93 -4.79 -7.73
N ILE A 18 -5.06 -5.40 -6.93
CA ILE A 18 -5.36 -5.71 -5.52
C ILE A 18 -5.32 -4.43 -4.68
N VAL A 19 -4.37 -3.53 -4.93
CA VAL A 19 -4.31 -2.22 -4.25
C VAL A 19 -5.59 -1.43 -4.53
N GLU A 20 -6.01 -1.33 -5.79
CA GLU A 20 -7.22 -0.63 -6.19
C GLU A 20 -8.47 -1.27 -5.56
N TYR A 21 -8.59 -2.60 -5.60
CA TYR A 21 -9.70 -3.32 -4.98
C TYR A 21 -9.79 -3.03 -3.47
N LEU A 22 -8.66 -3.08 -2.76
CA LEU A 22 -8.63 -2.83 -1.32
C LEU A 22 -9.03 -1.39 -0.98
N ILE A 23 -8.52 -0.40 -1.71
CA ILE A 23 -8.88 1.02 -1.51
C ILE A 23 -10.37 1.23 -1.75
N LYS A 24 -10.93 0.67 -2.83
CA LYS A 24 -12.37 0.73 -3.14
C LYS A 24 -13.25 0.09 -2.06
N ASN A 25 -12.71 -0.86 -1.31
CA ASN A 25 -13.37 -1.50 -0.15
C ASN A 25 -12.98 -0.84 1.19
N ASN A 26 -12.69 0.47 1.17
CA ASN A 26 -12.40 1.28 2.36
C ASN A 26 -11.20 0.80 3.19
N ALA A 27 -10.20 0.16 2.56
CA ALA A 27 -8.95 -0.16 3.24
C ALA A 27 -8.25 1.12 3.70
N ARG A 28 -7.78 1.13 4.96
CA ARG A 28 -7.00 2.25 5.50
C ARG A 28 -5.61 2.29 4.86
N ILE A 29 -5.29 3.42 4.24
CA ILE A 29 -4.05 3.62 3.48
C ILE A 29 -2.92 4.23 4.33
N ASP A 30 -3.24 4.75 5.51
CA ASP A 30 -2.35 5.46 6.43
C ASP A 30 -1.82 4.58 7.57
N VAL A 31 -2.22 3.31 7.60
CA VAL A 31 -1.83 2.36 8.65
C VAL A 31 -0.32 2.15 8.59
N LYS A 32 0.33 2.21 9.75
CA LYS A 32 1.75 1.92 9.88
C LYS A 32 1.96 0.51 10.41
N ASP A 33 2.89 -0.22 9.81
CA ASP A 33 3.34 -1.50 10.33
C ASP A 33 4.30 -1.31 11.53
N LYS A 34 4.86 -2.40 12.08
CA LYS A 34 5.76 -2.34 13.25
C LYS A 34 7.09 -1.61 12.99
N ASN A 35 7.45 -1.39 11.73
CA ASN A 35 8.61 -0.60 11.33
C ASN A 35 8.24 0.86 11.08
N ASN A 36 7.01 1.28 11.40
CA ASN A 36 6.48 2.62 11.11
C ASN A 36 6.34 2.91 9.60
N GLU A 37 6.28 1.86 8.76
CA GLU A 37 6.12 1.96 7.31
C GLU A 37 4.63 1.91 6.93
N THR A 38 4.20 2.79 6.04
CA THR A 38 2.86 2.76 5.40
C THR A 38 2.87 1.87 4.14
N PRO A 39 1.71 1.51 3.58
CA PRO A 39 1.65 0.86 2.27
C PRO A 39 2.36 1.66 1.17
N LEU A 40 2.31 2.99 1.21
CA LEU A 40 3.00 3.86 0.25
C LEU A 40 4.53 3.76 0.40
N ASP A 41 5.04 3.75 1.63
CA ASP A 41 6.48 3.60 1.88
C ASP A 41 7.01 2.29 1.27
N LEU A 42 6.25 1.20 1.44
CA LEU A 42 6.58 -0.09 0.84
C LEU A 42 6.47 -0.11 -0.69
N ALA A 43 5.53 0.65 -1.28
CA ALA A 43 5.41 0.79 -2.73
C ALA A 43 6.60 1.56 -3.33
N ASN A 44 7.06 2.61 -2.65
CA ASN A 44 8.21 3.41 -3.06
C ASN A 44 9.50 2.59 -3.10
N TRP A 45 9.72 1.69 -2.13
CA TRP A 45 10.88 0.79 -2.11
C TRP A 45 10.95 -0.15 -3.31
N LYS A 46 9.80 -0.43 -3.94
CA LYS A 46 9.69 -1.35 -5.07
C LYS A 46 9.58 -0.65 -6.42
N MET A 47 9.58 0.68 -6.42
CA MET A 47 9.48 1.52 -7.63
C MET A 47 8.27 1.15 -8.51
N CYS A 48 7.16 0.76 -7.89
CA CYS A 48 5.93 0.47 -8.60
C CYS A 48 5.16 1.78 -8.86
N GLU A 49 5.59 2.55 -9.87
CA GLU A 49 5.08 3.88 -10.18
C GLU A 49 3.55 3.97 -10.19
N LYS A 50 2.87 2.99 -10.81
CA LYS A 50 1.39 2.95 -10.85
C LYS A 50 0.75 2.84 -9.45
N VAL A 51 1.35 2.04 -8.56
CA VAL A 51 0.84 1.87 -7.19
C VAL A 51 1.15 3.10 -6.34
N VAL A 52 2.33 3.69 -6.53
CA VAL A 52 2.72 4.95 -5.86
C VAL A 52 1.75 6.07 -6.24
N GLN A 53 1.51 6.27 -7.54
CA GLN A 53 0.56 7.27 -8.04
C GLN A 53 -0.86 7.01 -7.52
N LEU A 54 -1.30 5.76 -7.50
CA LEU A 54 -2.61 5.41 -6.98
C LEU A 54 -2.72 5.77 -5.49
N LEU A 55 -1.78 5.35 -4.65
CA LEU A 55 -1.83 5.64 -3.22
C LEU A 55 -1.70 7.14 -2.90
N GLN A 56 -0.91 7.89 -3.69
CA GLN A 56 -0.80 9.34 -3.57
C GLN A 56 -2.09 10.06 -3.94
N PHE A 57 -2.85 9.55 -4.90
CA PHE A 57 -4.13 10.14 -5.31
C PHE A 57 -5.20 10.05 -4.20
N TYR A 58 -5.15 9.01 -3.37
CA TYR A 58 -6.13 8.77 -2.29
C TYR A 58 -5.69 9.31 -0.91
N GLN A 59 -4.54 10.00 -0.84
CA GLN A 59 -3.95 10.53 0.40
C GLN A 59 -4.42 11.95 0.76
#